data_AF-A0A530YH91-F1
#
_entry.id   AF-A0A530YH91-F1
#
_cell.length_a   1.000
_cell.length_b   1.000
_cell.length_c   1.000
_cell.angle_alpha   90.00
_cell.angle_beta   90.00
_cell.angle_gamma   90.00
#
_symmetry.space_group_name_H-M   'P 1'
#
loop_
_entity.id
_entity.type
_entity.pdbx_description
1 polymer ?
#
loop_
_entity_poly.entity_id
_entity_poly.type
_entity_poly.pdbx_seq_one_letter_code
_entity_poly.pdbx_strand_id
1 'polypeptide(L)'
;MAHFAHHDGEACGGGPETLLHLLAKEAFRSNPKLILPERLGLDNKRLVMKPSLEVETEFLRLEYNDPKKIIPDLYVRALGYDLFVEVAVTHFADAAKIQRLREHNIPAVEIDLSKLPRDSQRDAINDAVLKTARRRWLYHPGIEAARAKQDADELKWQQERGRREAAASTKHRSRVEQTAAAYRQALAKPVGRDFVVPREDELRAIGLAKFVGRDVPGFACFSEPPAVWQAIILAEVFHDRCLGNAQCKAVPIVNHLEKRRLVQKVFLRMPGEVADDVTAIDARFAPAWKAVDNYLKYLLGEGVLIPQGFGVTLAPAFANPWNARTLAKNQRTALIQETVQRVGWILGELPDDERAGTTVDQWLHSIHQESGLTYDRALRSEVESPKIIGEIATIVQMLEGNGPLFYGSAGLPIGDAISRRKAKMEEQAEVRRQRQLLEASRLRHSRRDRLCVDAETELNGADRSAFLHTKRADMNDMAPVELAEDSESGLARAREALSAFVNQRRREAEAAAEKADYQDKIRELAEARLSPADAIAFLRAREDDIGAPLQYVKDERTFQKACAKLAQWENEFGSPF
;
A
#
# COMPACT_ATOMS: atom_id res chain seq x y z
N MET A 1 57.66 -24.96 -95.88
CA MET A 1 58.52 -25.55 -94.82
C MET A 1 59.88 -24.89 -94.92
N ALA A 2 60.26 -24.13 -93.90
CA ALA A 2 61.63 -23.69 -93.66
C ALA A 2 61.85 -23.84 -92.15
N HIS A 3 62.52 -24.93 -91.77
CA HIS A 3 62.94 -25.22 -90.42
C HIS A 3 64.09 -24.29 -90.05
N PHE A 4 63.93 -23.46 -89.02
CA PHE A 4 65.05 -22.76 -88.39
C PHE A 4 65.70 -23.71 -87.38
N ALA A 5 67.00 -23.96 -87.59
CA ALA A 5 67.84 -24.83 -86.80
C ALA A 5 68.23 -24.15 -85.47
N HIS A 6 68.19 -24.93 -84.39
CA HIS A 6 68.70 -24.57 -83.07
C HIS A 6 70.23 -24.66 -83.06
N HIS A 7 70.88 -23.60 -82.59
CA HIS A 7 72.29 -23.63 -82.23
C HIS A 7 72.38 -23.64 -80.70
N ASP A 8 72.92 -24.73 -80.15
CA ASP A 8 73.24 -24.85 -78.73
C ASP A 8 74.44 -23.96 -78.39
N GLY A 9 74.30 -23.19 -77.31
CA GLY A 9 75.31 -22.30 -76.77
C GLY A 9 74.99 -21.99 -75.31
N GLU A 10 76.04 -21.97 -74.48
CA GLU A 10 76.05 -21.93 -73.03
C GLU A 10 75.11 -20.92 -72.36
N ALA A 11 74.65 -21.30 -71.18
CA ALA A 11 73.75 -20.57 -70.30
C ALA A 11 74.26 -19.14 -69.95
N CYS A 12 73.77 -18.17 -70.69
CA CYS A 12 73.68 -16.77 -70.31
C CYS A 12 72.25 -16.30 -70.65
N GLY A 13 71.50 -15.82 -69.65
CA GLY A 13 70.04 -15.65 -69.70
C GLY A 13 69.53 -14.53 -70.61
N GLY A 14 69.54 -14.78 -71.93
CA GLY A 14 68.90 -13.97 -72.95
C GLY A 14 68.58 -14.84 -74.17
N GLY A 15 67.40 -15.48 -74.16
CA GLY A 15 66.88 -16.11 -75.39
C GLY A 15 66.64 -15.06 -76.49
N PRO A 16 66.53 -15.46 -77.77
CA PRO A 16 66.25 -14.50 -78.84
C PRO A 16 64.98 -13.71 -78.51
N GLU A 17 65.08 -12.37 -78.50
CA GLU A 17 63.94 -11.50 -78.20
C GLU A 17 62.77 -11.83 -79.13
N THR A 18 61.60 -12.06 -78.54
CA THR A 18 60.38 -12.31 -79.32
C THR A 18 60.05 -11.07 -80.15
N LEU A 19 59.48 -11.22 -81.35
CA LEU A 19 59.00 -10.08 -82.17
C LEU A 19 58.12 -9.11 -81.37
N LEU A 20 57.33 -9.63 -80.43
CA LEU A 20 56.48 -8.84 -79.55
C LEU A 20 57.26 -7.97 -78.54
N HIS A 21 58.44 -8.42 -78.07
CA HIS A 21 59.34 -7.61 -77.24
C HIS A 21 59.88 -6.42 -78.01
N LEU A 22 60.35 -6.66 -79.25
CA LEU A 22 60.88 -5.60 -80.12
C LEU A 22 59.81 -4.56 -80.45
N LEU A 23 58.60 -5.02 -80.81
CA LEU A 23 57.47 -4.13 -81.08
C LEU A 23 57.02 -3.35 -79.85
N ALA A 24 57.05 -3.96 -78.65
CA ALA A 24 56.74 -3.26 -77.41
C ALA A 24 57.78 -2.17 -77.09
N LYS A 25 59.07 -2.44 -77.31
CA LYS A 25 60.13 -1.42 -77.14
C LYS A 25 59.98 -0.29 -78.16
N GLU A 26 59.60 -0.61 -79.40
CA GLU A 26 59.31 0.39 -80.44
C GLU A 26 58.09 1.26 -80.07
N ALA A 27 57.01 0.64 -79.56
CA ALA A 27 55.80 1.34 -79.14
C ALA A 27 56.08 2.42 -78.08
N PHE A 28 56.90 2.11 -77.08
CA PHE A 28 57.32 3.09 -76.06
C PHE A 28 58.18 4.21 -76.64
N ARG A 29 59.08 3.90 -77.60
CA ARG A 29 59.90 4.94 -78.24
C ARG A 29 59.04 5.93 -79.05
N SER A 30 57.99 5.43 -79.70
CA SER A 30 57.07 6.25 -80.48
C SER A 30 56.07 7.03 -79.61
N ASN A 31 55.75 6.54 -78.41
CA ASN A 31 54.85 7.21 -77.47
C ASN A 31 55.37 7.06 -76.02
N PRO A 32 56.02 8.10 -75.46
CA PRO A 32 56.69 8.04 -74.16
C PRO A 32 55.70 8.18 -72.99
N LYS A 33 54.68 7.33 -72.95
CA LYS A 33 53.67 7.29 -71.88
C LYS A 33 53.59 5.92 -71.26
N LEU A 34 53.51 5.87 -69.94
CA LEU A 34 53.40 4.64 -69.17
C LEU A 34 52.30 4.77 -68.11
N ILE A 35 51.44 3.76 -67.99
CA ILE A 35 50.52 3.66 -66.86
C ILE A 35 51.23 2.91 -65.73
N LEU A 36 51.44 3.57 -64.60
CA LEU A 36 51.92 2.95 -63.37
C LEU A 36 50.75 2.29 -62.64
N PRO A 37 50.88 1.02 -62.18
CA PRO A 37 49.82 0.37 -61.45
C PRO A 37 49.64 0.99 -60.05
N GLU A 38 48.44 0.85 -59.48
CA GLU A 38 48.20 1.22 -58.10
C GLU A 38 49.15 0.49 -57.14
N ARG A 39 49.42 1.08 -55.99
CA ARG A 39 50.33 0.49 -55.00
C ARG A 39 50.06 0.94 -53.59
N LEU A 40 50.46 0.10 -52.66
CA LEU A 40 50.60 0.52 -51.27
C LEU A 40 51.72 1.56 -51.16
N GLY A 41 51.53 2.53 -50.29
CA GLY A 41 52.52 3.53 -49.98
C GLY A 41 52.29 4.14 -48.62
N LEU A 42 53.20 5.05 -48.27
CA LEU A 42 53.06 5.88 -47.09
C LEU A 42 52.76 7.31 -47.51
N ASP A 43 51.81 7.92 -46.82
CA ASP A 43 51.57 9.36 -46.83
C ASP A 43 51.53 9.85 -45.38
N ASN A 44 52.40 10.80 -45.02
CA ASN A 44 52.60 11.25 -43.63
C ASN A 44 52.69 10.08 -42.61
N LYS A 45 53.46 9.03 -42.96
CA LYS A 45 53.65 7.79 -42.18
C LYS A 45 52.38 6.93 -41.99
N ARG A 46 51.28 7.21 -42.69
CA ARG A 46 50.07 6.40 -42.72
C ARG A 46 50.03 5.53 -43.98
N LEU A 47 49.53 4.31 -43.82
CA LEU A 47 49.29 3.40 -44.94
C LEU A 47 48.20 3.96 -45.85
N VAL A 48 48.51 4.11 -47.14
CA VAL A 48 47.56 4.57 -48.15
C VAL A 48 47.71 3.75 -49.43
N MET A 49 46.60 3.56 -50.14
CA MET A 49 46.63 3.05 -51.51
C MET A 49 46.83 4.24 -52.46
N LYS A 50 47.98 4.28 -53.13
CA LYS A 50 48.26 5.25 -54.19
C LYS A 50 47.63 4.74 -55.49
N PRO A 51 46.78 5.54 -56.17
CA PRO A 51 46.07 5.10 -57.35
C PRO A 51 47.01 4.86 -58.53
N SER A 52 46.50 4.17 -59.55
CA SER A 52 47.18 4.07 -60.85
C SER A 52 47.34 5.46 -61.49
N LEU A 53 48.47 5.70 -62.16
CA LEU A 53 48.82 7.01 -62.68
C LEU A 53 49.47 6.88 -64.07
N GLU A 54 48.94 7.58 -65.07
CA GLU A 54 49.60 7.76 -66.36
C GLU A 54 50.72 8.80 -66.19
N VAL A 55 51.93 8.44 -66.62
CA VAL A 55 53.13 9.29 -66.53
C VAL A 55 53.80 9.39 -67.88
N GLU A 56 54.39 10.54 -68.16
CA GLU A 56 55.33 10.70 -69.27
C GLU A 56 56.70 10.15 -68.86
N THR A 57 57.37 9.49 -69.80
CA THR A 57 58.63 8.79 -69.56
C THR A 57 59.75 9.36 -70.43
N GLU A 58 60.87 9.73 -69.82
CA GLU A 58 62.08 10.10 -70.57
C GLU A 58 63.00 8.88 -70.67
N PHE A 59 63.38 8.50 -71.89
CA PHE A 59 64.34 7.40 -72.08
C PHE A 59 65.72 7.81 -71.60
N LEU A 60 66.27 7.07 -70.63
CA LEU A 60 67.58 7.39 -70.07
C LEU A 60 68.71 6.75 -70.88
N ARG A 61 68.66 5.43 -71.15
CA ARG A 61 69.64 4.68 -71.95
C ARG A 61 69.04 3.38 -72.52
N LEU A 62 69.57 2.91 -73.65
CA LEU A 62 69.22 1.60 -74.25
C LEU A 62 70.09 0.43 -73.78
N GLU A 63 71.32 0.70 -73.33
CA GLU A 63 72.20 -0.29 -72.72
C GLU A 63 72.66 0.23 -71.36
N TYR A 64 72.02 -0.26 -70.29
CA TYR A 64 72.47 -0.06 -68.92
C TYR A 64 73.49 -1.16 -68.60
N ASN A 65 74.78 -0.86 -68.70
CA ASN A 65 75.83 -1.80 -68.34
C ASN A 65 76.30 -1.50 -66.90
N ASP A 66 75.54 -1.99 -65.92
CA ASP A 66 75.94 -1.98 -64.52
C ASP A 66 76.73 -3.27 -64.21
N PRO A 67 77.85 -3.19 -63.46
CA PRO A 67 78.65 -4.35 -63.06
C PRO A 67 77.88 -5.52 -62.42
N LYS A 68 76.61 -5.35 -62.01
CA LYS A 68 75.76 -6.38 -61.40
C LYS A 68 74.75 -7.10 -62.34
N LYS A 69 74.86 -6.94 -63.67
CA LYS A 69 74.07 -7.71 -64.67
C LYS A 69 72.53 -7.57 -64.56
N ILE A 70 71.97 -6.42 -64.20
CA ILE A 70 70.53 -6.16 -64.43
C ILE A 70 70.39 -5.46 -65.77
N ILE A 71 69.77 -6.15 -66.73
CA ILE A 71 69.42 -5.57 -68.03
C ILE A 71 67.88 -5.47 -68.06
N PRO A 72 67.32 -4.27 -67.85
CA PRO A 72 65.89 -4.05 -68.00
C PRO A 72 65.50 -3.98 -69.48
N ASP A 73 64.26 -4.32 -69.81
CA ASP A 73 63.76 -4.11 -71.18
C ASP A 73 63.74 -2.62 -71.56
N LEU A 74 63.38 -1.76 -70.61
CA LEU A 74 63.45 -0.30 -70.75
C LEU A 74 63.96 0.34 -69.47
N TYR A 75 64.82 1.34 -69.62
CA TYR A 75 65.25 2.21 -68.53
C TYR A 75 64.82 3.65 -68.78
N VAL A 76 63.86 4.11 -67.98
CA VAL A 76 63.21 5.40 -68.17
C VAL A 76 63.24 6.23 -66.90
N ARG A 77 63.02 7.54 -67.02
CA ARG A 77 62.73 8.43 -65.91
C ARG A 77 61.26 8.84 -65.97
N ALA A 78 60.57 8.76 -64.84
CA ALA A 78 59.20 9.23 -64.69
C ALA A 78 59.01 9.86 -63.32
N LEU A 79 58.20 10.92 -63.24
CA LEU A 79 57.91 11.62 -61.96
C LEU A 79 59.18 12.05 -61.20
N GLY A 80 60.27 12.35 -61.91
CA GLY A 80 61.54 12.77 -61.34
C GLY A 80 62.43 11.66 -60.76
N TYR A 81 62.09 10.37 -60.94
CA TYR A 81 62.91 9.24 -60.53
C TYR A 81 63.11 8.20 -61.64
N ASP A 82 64.17 7.42 -61.50
CA ASP A 82 64.54 6.36 -62.45
C ASP A 82 63.67 5.11 -62.23
N LEU A 83 63.22 4.49 -63.32
CA LEU A 83 62.25 3.40 -63.34
C LEU A 83 62.68 2.33 -64.37
N PHE A 84 62.73 1.09 -63.93
CA PHE A 84 62.85 -0.06 -64.82
C PHE A 84 61.50 -0.54 -65.30
N VAL A 85 61.39 -0.86 -66.58
CA VAL A 85 60.21 -1.49 -67.16
C VAL A 85 60.62 -2.80 -67.79
N GLU A 86 59.91 -3.86 -67.41
CA GLU A 86 60.06 -5.21 -67.94
C GLU A 86 58.83 -5.55 -68.78
N VAL A 87 59.03 -6.21 -69.92
CA VAL A 87 57.94 -6.70 -70.75
C VAL A 87 57.91 -8.22 -70.62
N ALA A 88 56.79 -8.76 -70.15
CA ALA A 88 56.60 -10.20 -70.05
C ALA A 88 55.76 -10.70 -71.23
N VAL A 89 56.37 -11.49 -72.12
CA VAL A 89 55.66 -12.11 -73.26
C VAL A 89 55.47 -13.61 -73.02
N THR A 90 56.56 -14.35 -72.82
CA THR A 90 56.50 -15.80 -72.53
C THR A 90 56.91 -16.14 -71.11
N HIS A 91 57.73 -15.28 -70.51
CA HIS A 91 58.26 -15.46 -69.17
C HIS A 91 58.10 -14.16 -68.40
N PHE A 92 57.73 -14.30 -67.13
CA PHE A 92 57.74 -13.20 -66.17
C PHE A 92 59.11 -13.09 -65.51
N ALA A 93 59.42 -11.91 -64.96
CA ALA A 93 60.59 -11.70 -64.11
C ALA A 93 60.57 -12.70 -62.94
N ASP A 94 61.66 -13.45 -62.80
CA ASP A 94 61.82 -14.45 -61.76
C ASP A 94 62.22 -13.85 -60.41
N ALA A 95 62.19 -14.67 -59.37
CA ALA A 95 62.56 -14.24 -58.02
C ALA A 95 64.01 -13.71 -57.93
N ALA A 96 64.93 -14.29 -58.71
CA ALA A 96 66.34 -13.86 -58.74
C ALA A 96 66.52 -12.48 -59.37
N LYS A 97 65.75 -12.15 -60.41
CA LYS A 97 65.72 -10.81 -61.03
C LYS A 97 65.06 -9.80 -60.11
N ILE A 98 63.91 -10.14 -59.50
CA ILE A 98 63.23 -9.26 -58.52
C ILE A 98 64.14 -8.95 -57.32
N GLN A 99 64.89 -9.93 -56.82
CA GLN A 99 65.84 -9.73 -55.73
C GLN A 99 66.97 -8.78 -56.11
N ARG A 100 67.51 -8.90 -57.32
CA ARG A 100 68.50 -7.95 -57.84
C ARG A 100 67.90 -6.54 -57.97
N LEU A 101 66.67 -6.40 -58.48
CA LEU A 101 65.97 -5.11 -58.57
C LEU A 101 65.81 -4.46 -57.18
N ARG A 102 65.51 -5.25 -56.14
CA ARG A 102 65.49 -4.79 -54.74
C ARG A 102 66.84 -4.25 -54.27
N GLU A 103 67.92 -4.97 -54.54
CA GLU A 103 69.28 -4.57 -54.13
C GLU A 103 69.75 -3.29 -54.81
N HIS A 104 69.28 -3.02 -56.03
CA HIS A 104 69.57 -1.78 -56.75
C HIS A 104 68.67 -0.61 -56.33
N ASN A 105 67.59 -0.87 -55.58
CA ASN A 105 66.69 0.16 -55.04
C ASN A 105 66.06 1.07 -56.12
N ILE A 106 65.96 0.60 -57.37
CA ILE A 106 65.29 1.30 -58.47
C ILE A 106 63.91 0.67 -58.68
N PRO A 107 62.80 1.43 -58.60
CA PRO A 107 61.46 0.92 -58.87
C PRO A 107 61.39 0.19 -60.21
N ALA A 108 60.62 -0.89 -60.26
CA ALA A 108 60.48 -1.71 -61.45
C ALA A 108 59.02 -2.12 -61.66
N VAL A 109 58.51 -1.88 -62.87
CA VAL A 109 57.17 -2.32 -63.31
C VAL A 109 57.33 -3.38 -64.38
N GLU A 110 56.48 -4.39 -64.33
CA GLU A 110 56.34 -5.37 -65.40
C GLU A 110 55.01 -5.19 -66.12
N ILE A 111 55.06 -5.23 -67.44
CA ILE A 111 53.91 -5.18 -68.34
C ILE A 111 53.67 -6.59 -68.88
N ASP A 112 52.49 -7.13 -68.60
CA ASP A 112 52.10 -8.48 -69.00
C ASP A 112 51.45 -8.46 -70.40
N LEU A 113 52.22 -8.85 -71.41
CA LEU A 113 51.77 -9.08 -72.78
C LEU A 113 51.54 -10.56 -73.07
N SER A 114 51.62 -11.45 -72.08
CA SER A 114 51.52 -12.91 -72.30
C SER A 114 50.20 -13.37 -72.88
N LYS A 115 49.16 -12.54 -72.74
CA LYS A 115 47.81 -12.78 -73.27
C LYS A 115 47.55 -12.17 -74.64
N LEU A 116 48.51 -11.44 -75.22
CA LEU A 116 48.34 -10.81 -76.51
C LEU A 116 48.64 -11.84 -77.63
N PRO A 117 47.72 -12.07 -78.59
CA PRO A 117 47.96 -12.97 -79.70
C PRO A 117 49.21 -12.58 -80.51
N ARG A 118 50.01 -13.57 -80.93
CA ARG A 118 51.29 -13.33 -81.62
C ARG A 118 51.14 -12.71 -83.01
N ASP A 119 49.96 -12.83 -83.60
CA ASP A 119 49.54 -12.28 -84.89
C ASP A 119 48.79 -10.94 -84.77
N SER A 120 48.77 -10.33 -83.58
CA SER A 120 48.13 -9.02 -83.35
C SER A 120 48.71 -7.94 -84.28
N GLN A 121 47.84 -7.07 -84.79
CA GLN A 121 48.28 -5.92 -85.58
C GLN A 121 49.04 -4.90 -84.71
N ARG A 122 49.90 -4.11 -85.36
CA ARG A 122 50.78 -3.13 -84.69
C ARG A 122 50.01 -2.15 -83.79
N ASP A 123 48.82 -1.70 -84.19
CA ASP A 123 48.00 -0.79 -83.38
C ASP A 123 47.47 -1.46 -82.10
N ALA A 124 47.06 -2.73 -82.18
CA ALA A 124 46.62 -3.49 -81.02
C ALA A 124 47.78 -3.78 -80.04
N ILE A 125 48.99 -3.99 -80.56
CA ILE A 125 50.21 -4.13 -79.74
C ILE A 125 50.54 -2.81 -79.05
N ASN A 126 50.48 -1.69 -79.77
CA ASN A 126 50.72 -0.36 -79.21
C ASN A 126 49.72 -0.03 -78.09
N ASP A 127 48.42 -0.28 -78.31
CA ASP A 127 47.39 -0.04 -77.29
C ASP A 127 47.57 -0.94 -76.06
N ALA A 128 47.92 -2.22 -76.26
CA ALA A 128 48.26 -3.13 -75.18
C ALA A 128 49.43 -2.61 -74.34
N VAL A 129 50.55 -2.32 -74.98
CA VAL A 129 51.80 -1.88 -74.34
C VAL A 129 51.63 -0.57 -73.58
N LEU A 130 50.90 0.39 -74.16
CA LEU A 130 50.73 1.74 -73.59
C LEU A 130 49.58 1.83 -72.60
N LYS A 131 48.49 1.05 -72.78
CA LYS A 131 47.24 1.24 -72.01
C LYS A 131 46.54 0.00 -71.50
N THR A 132 46.33 -1.05 -72.30
CA THR A 132 45.38 -2.12 -71.92
C THR A 132 46.01 -3.33 -71.25
N ALA A 133 47.32 -3.56 -71.40
CA ALA A 133 48.01 -4.66 -70.73
C ALA A 133 48.07 -4.50 -69.21
N ARG A 134 48.08 -5.61 -68.48
CA ARG A 134 48.19 -5.56 -67.01
C ARG A 134 49.59 -5.09 -66.62
N ARG A 135 49.68 -4.20 -65.63
CA ARG A 135 50.96 -3.82 -65.00
C ARG A 135 51.00 -4.27 -63.55
N ARG A 136 52.19 -4.65 -63.09
CA ARG A 136 52.45 -4.88 -61.66
C ARG A 136 53.81 -4.31 -61.27
N TRP A 137 53.92 -3.83 -60.04
CA TRP A 137 55.22 -3.51 -59.46
C TRP A 137 55.97 -4.81 -59.17
N LEU A 138 57.14 -4.98 -59.80
CA LEU A 138 58.11 -6.00 -59.38
C LEU A 138 58.79 -5.58 -58.09
N TYR A 139 59.13 -4.30 -58.00
CA TYR A 139 59.72 -3.69 -56.83
C TYR A 139 59.38 -2.20 -56.77
N HIS A 140 59.11 -1.68 -55.58
CA HIS A 140 59.04 -0.24 -55.33
C HIS A 140 59.40 0.03 -53.87
N PRO A 141 60.36 0.92 -53.57
CA PRO A 141 60.83 1.18 -52.20
C PRO A 141 59.69 1.64 -51.27
N GLY A 142 58.78 2.47 -51.77
CA GLY A 142 57.58 2.87 -51.05
C GLY A 142 56.56 1.75 -50.74
N ILE A 143 56.53 0.64 -51.50
CA ILE A 143 55.70 -0.54 -51.17
C ILE A 143 56.35 -1.31 -50.03
N GLU A 144 57.66 -1.55 -50.10
CA GLU A 144 58.42 -2.24 -49.05
C GLU A 144 58.36 -1.47 -47.72
N ALA A 145 58.53 -0.13 -47.76
CA ALA A 145 58.40 0.71 -46.57
C ALA A 145 56.99 0.66 -45.96
N ALA A 146 55.95 0.59 -46.80
CA ALA A 146 54.57 0.45 -46.33
C ALA A 146 54.31 -0.93 -45.71
N ARG A 147 54.76 -2.02 -46.35
CA ARG A 147 54.66 -3.37 -45.78
C ARG A 147 55.38 -3.48 -44.43
N ALA A 148 56.61 -2.98 -44.35
CA ALA A 148 57.37 -2.96 -43.09
C ALA A 148 56.66 -2.18 -41.97
N LYS A 149 55.98 -1.06 -42.30
CA LYS A 149 55.14 -0.32 -41.35
C LYS A 149 53.96 -1.16 -40.87
N GLN A 150 53.26 -1.83 -41.78
CA GLN A 150 52.11 -2.68 -41.48
C GLN A 150 52.50 -3.82 -40.53
N ASP A 151 53.58 -4.55 -40.84
CA ASP A 151 54.07 -5.65 -40.02
C ASP A 151 54.50 -5.18 -38.62
N ALA A 152 55.16 -4.02 -38.55
CA ALA A 152 55.56 -3.43 -37.28
C ALA A 152 54.36 -2.97 -36.43
N ASP A 153 53.31 -2.43 -37.06
CA ASP A 153 52.09 -2.02 -36.36
C ASP A 153 51.29 -3.25 -35.86
N GLU A 154 51.19 -4.31 -36.66
CA GLU A 154 50.57 -5.57 -36.26
C GLU A 154 51.32 -6.21 -35.07
N LEU A 155 52.65 -6.29 -35.14
CA LEU A 155 53.45 -6.84 -34.04
C LEU A 155 53.28 -6.03 -32.75
N LYS A 156 53.23 -4.69 -32.84
CA LYS A 156 52.94 -3.82 -31.69
C LYS A 156 51.56 -4.07 -31.12
N TRP A 157 50.55 -4.22 -31.98
CA TRP A 157 49.18 -4.52 -31.54
C TRP A 157 49.10 -5.85 -30.80
N GLN A 158 49.72 -6.91 -31.33
CA GLN A 158 49.79 -8.22 -30.69
C GLN A 158 50.50 -8.16 -29.33
N GLN A 159 51.63 -7.45 -29.24
CA GLN A 159 52.35 -7.24 -27.98
C GLN A 159 51.50 -6.46 -26.96
N GLU A 160 50.80 -5.41 -27.39
CA GLU A 160 49.94 -4.62 -26.50
C GLU A 160 48.75 -5.45 -26.01
N ARG A 161 48.12 -6.24 -26.89
CA ARG A 161 47.06 -7.19 -26.51
C ARG A 161 47.55 -8.21 -25.49
N GLY A 162 48.67 -8.88 -25.76
CA GLY A 162 49.26 -9.84 -24.83
C GLY A 162 49.61 -9.21 -23.49
N ARG A 163 50.13 -7.97 -23.48
CA ARG A 163 50.39 -7.23 -22.25
C ARG A 163 49.11 -6.92 -21.47
N ARG A 164 48.03 -6.51 -22.14
CA ARG A 164 46.73 -6.23 -21.51
C ARG A 164 46.12 -7.50 -20.90
N GLU A 165 46.16 -8.62 -21.63
CA GLU A 165 45.67 -9.92 -21.18
C GLU A 165 46.48 -10.44 -19.98
N ALA A 166 47.82 -10.36 -20.04
CA ALA A 166 48.70 -10.74 -18.93
C ALA A 166 48.49 -9.84 -17.68
N ALA A 167 48.32 -8.53 -17.88
CA ALA A 167 48.02 -7.60 -16.79
C ALA A 167 46.65 -7.89 -16.16
N ALA A 168 45.63 -8.21 -16.96
CA ALA A 168 44.31 -8.60 -16.48
C ALA A 168 44.37 -9.91 -15.68
N SER A 169 45.09 -10.93 -16.18
CA SER A 169 45.29 -12.20 -15.48
C SER A 169 46.04 -12.03 -14.16
N THR A 170 47.10 -11.22 -14.14
CA THR A 170 47.85 -10.91 -12.91
C THR A 170 46.99 -10.18 -11.89
N LYS A 171 46.19 -9.20 -12.32
CA LYS A 171 45.26 -8.48 -11.46
C LYS A 171 44.17 -9.39 -10.90
N HIS A 172 43.64 -10.30 -11.72
CA HIS A 172 42.66 -11.30 -11.30
C HIS A 172 43.25 -12.24 -10.23
N ARG A 173 44.42 -12.83 -10.50
CA ARG A 173 45.12 -13.70 -9.54
C ARG A 173 45.40 -13.02 -8.21
N SER A 174 45.95 -11.79 -8.26
CA SER A 174 46.23 -11.02 -7.05
C SER A 174 44.95 -10.75 -6.25
N ARG A 175 43.83 -10.44 -6.92
CA ARG A 175 42.54 -10.23 -6.26
C ARG A 175 42.00 -11.50 -5.60
N VAL A 176 42.14 -12.66 -6.25
CA VAL A 176 41.77 -13.97 -5.70
C VAL A 176 42.59 -14.26 -4.44
N GLU A 177 43.91 -14.13 -4.51
CA GLU A 177 44.81 -14.38 -3.38
C GLU A 177 44.56 -13.43 -2.20
N GLN A 178 44.40 -12.13 -2.46
CA GLN A 178 44.07 -11.13 -1.43
C GLN A 178 42.74 -11.44 -0.74
N THR A 179 41.73 -11.84 -1.51
CA THR A 179 40.41 -12.21 -0.98
C THR A 179 40.49 -13.45 -0.11
N ALA A 180 41.18 -14.49 -0.59
CA ALA A 180 41.37 -15.74 0.16
C ALA A 180 42.12 -15.47 1.47
N ALA A 181 43.18 -14.65 1.44
CA ALA A 181 43.93 -14.26 2.63
C ALA A 181 43.07 -13.47 3.63
N ALA A 182 42.30 -12.49 3.14
CA ALA A 182 41.38 -11.72 3.98
C ALA A 182 40.32 -12.62 4.64
N TYR A 183 39.81 -13.63 3.93
CA TYR A 183 38.84 -14.57 4.48
C TYR A 183 39.45 -15.46 5.56
N ARG A 184 40.66 -16.00 5.34
CA ARG A 184 41.38 -16.76 6.39
C ARG A 184 41.67 -15.92 7.63
N GLN A 185 42.03 -14.65 7.44
CA GLN A 185 42.22 -13.72 8.55
C GLN A 185 40.90 -13.47 9.31
N ALA A 186 39.79 -13.32 8.60
CA ALA A 186 38.47 -13.17 9.22
C ALA A 186 38.07 -14.43 10.02
N LEU A 187 38.35 -15.63 9.52
CA LEU A 187 38.12 -16.89 10.23
C LEU A 187 38.99 -17.03 11.49
N ALA A 188 40.23 -16.56 11.44
CA ALA A 188 41.18 -16.66 12.55
C ALA A 188 40.93 -15.64 13.67
N LYS A 189 40.12 -14.60 13.42
CA LYS A 189 39.78 -13.62 14.46
C LYS A 189 38.94 -14.28 15.55
N PRO A 190 39.39 -14.26 16.82
CA PRO A 190 38.58 -14.77 17.91
C PRO A 190 37.30 -13.95 18.01
N VAL A 191 36.16 -14.64 17.97
CA VAL A 191 34.86 -14.03 18.27
C VAL A 191 34.89 -13.61 19.74
N GLY A 192 34.86 -12.31 19.99
CA GLY A 192 34.73 -11.80 21.36
C GLY A 192 33.49 -12.40 22.01
N ARG A 193 33.58 -12.84 23.27
CA ARG A 193 32.44 -13.45 23.98
C ARG A 193 31.34 -12.44 24.33
N ASP A 194 31.62 -11.14 24.18
CA ASP A 194 30.73 -10.03 24.52
C ASP A 194 30.04 -9.46 23.26
N PHE A 195 29.15 -10.23 22.63
CA PHE A 195 28.23 -9.71 21.60
C PHE A 195 26.78 -9.87 22.05
N VAL A 196 25.91 -8.94 21.65
CA VAL A 196 24.48 -8.98 21.95
C VAL A 196 23.73 -9.48 20.72
N VAL A 197 22.96 -10.56 20.87
CA VAL A 197 22.09 -11.06 19.79
C VAL A 197 20.84 -10.19 19.72
N PRO A 198 20.56 -9.53 18.57
CA PRO A 198 19.38 -8.69 18.44
C PRO A 198 18.09 -9.51 18.64
N ARG A 199 17.18 -8.99 19.47
CA ARG A 199 15.87 -9.60 19.75
C ARG A 199 15.94 -11.05 20.23
N GLU A 200 17.01 -11.40 20.96
CA GLU A 200 17.22 -12.76 21.47
C GLU A 200 16.04 -13.25 22.33
N ASP A 201 15.50 -12.41 23.23
CA ASP A 201 14.38 -12.80 24.09
C ASP A 201 13.12 -13.16 23.29
N GLU A 202 12.89 -12.47 22.17
CA GLU A 202 11.76 -12.78 21.28
C GLU A 202 12.01 -14.08 20.53
N LEU A 203 13.21 -14.26 19.98
CA LEU A 203 13.60 -15.51 19.33
C LEU A 203 13.52 -16.71 20.28
N ARG A 204 13.91 -16.53 21.56
CA ARG A 204 13.85 -17.57 22.58
C ARG A 204 12.40 -17.92 22.92
N ALA A 205 11.54 -16.92 23.08
CA ALA A 205 10.12 -17.11 23.39
C ALA A 205 9.36 -17.91 22.31
N ILE A 206 9.81 -17.86 21.05
CA ILE A 206 9.16 -18.53 19.92
C ILE A 206 9.94 -19.79 19.49
N GLY A 207 11.02 -20.14 20.20
CA GLY A 207 11.83 -21.31 19.92
C GLY A 207 12.75 -21.19 18.68
N LEU A 208 12.95 -19.96 18.19
CA LEU A 208 13.85 -19.67 17.06
C LEU A 208 15.31 -19.47 17.48
N ALA A 209 15.59 -19.21 18.76
CA ALA A 209 16.95 -18.97 19.27
C ALA A 209 17.93 -20.13 18.98
N LYS A 210 17.44 -21.37 18.87
CA LYS A 210 18.28 -22.54 18.54
C LYS A 210 18.73 -22.60 17.07
N PHE A 211 18.13 -21.80 16.19
CA PHE A 211 18.43 -21.79 14.76
C PHE A 211 19.38 -20.66 14.35
N VAL A 212 19.81 -19.81 15.28
CA VAL A 212 20.84 -18.80 15.06
C VAL A 212 22.20 -19.25 15.62
N GLY A 213 23.29 -18.66 15.15
CA GLY A 213 24.65 -19.04 15.57
C GLY A 213 25.26 -20.16 14.74
N ARG A 214 24.71 -20.46 13.56
CA ARG A 214 25.18 -21.55 12.70
C ARG A 214 26.32 -21.11 11.79
N ASP A 215 27.45 -21.80 11.84
CA ASP A 215 28.52 -21.63 10.87
C ASP A 215 28.09 -22.22 9.51
N VAL A 216 27.96 -21.36 8.51
CA VAL A 216 27.65 -21.72 7.12
C VAL A 216 28.80 -21.31 6.21
N PRO A 217 29.06 -21.98 5.07
CA PRO A 217 30.10 -21.54 4.15
C PRO A 217 29.93 -20.06 3.80
N GLY A 218 30.98 -19.26 3.99
CA GLY A 218 30.98 -17.81 3.84
C GLY A 218 30.54 -17.01 5.07
N PHE A 219 30.32 -17.60 6.24
CA PHE A 219 29.90 -16.87 7.45
C PHE A 219 30.90 -15.78 7.87
N ALA A 220 32.21 -16.00 7.66
CA ALA A 220 33.24 -15.01 7.97
C ALA A 220 33.30 -13.84 6.97
N CYS A 221 32.41 -13.78 5.99
CA CYS A 221 32.22 -12.59 5.15
C CYS A 221 31.52 -11.44 5.89
N PHE A 222 30.90 -11.74 7.04
CA PHE A 222 30.22 -10.77 7.90
C PHE A 222 31.17 -10.24 8.97
N SER A 223 30.98 -8.99 9.40
CA SER A 223 31.76 -8.36 10.46
C SER A 223 31.36 -8.86 11.86
N GLU A 224 30.13 -9.35 11.98
CA GLU A 224 29.54 -9.85 13.22
C GLU A 224 29.43 -11.38 13.21
N PRO A 225 29.36 -12.03 14.38
CA PRO A 225 29.18 -13.47 14.49
C PRO A 225 27.88 -13.97 13.84
N PRO A 226 27.81 -15.26 13.44
CA PRO A 226 26.62 -15.88 12.87
C PRO A 226 25.32 -15.59 13.64
N ALA A 227 25.36 -15.62 14.96
CA ALA A 227 24.19 -15.37 15.80
C ALA A 227 23.56 -13.99 15.56
N VAL A 228 24.38 -12.95 15.34
CA VAL A 228 23.91 -11.57 15.18
C VAL A 228 23.21 -11.38 13.83
N TRP A 229 23.90 -11.67 12.72
CA TRP A 229 23.32 -11.43 11.40
C TRP A 229 22.18 -12.41 11.08
N GLN A 230 22.21 -13.64 11.59
CA GLN A 230 21.12 -14.61 11.44
C GLN A 230 19.87 -14.19 12.22
N ALA A 231 20.04 -13.65 13.44
CA ALA A 231 18.94 -13.08 14.20
C ALA A 231 18.32 -11.87 13.48
N ILE A 232 19.14 -11.00 12.89
CA ILE A 232 18.67 -9.87 12.07
C ILE A 232 17.85 -10.35 10.87
N ILE A 233 18.27 -11.42 10.19
CA ILE A 233 17.47 -12.01 9.11
C ILE A 233 16.10 -12.47 9.64
N LEU A 234 16.05 -13.27 10.71
CA LEU A 234 14.78 -13.77 11.24
C LEU A 234 13.85 -12.63 11.71
N ALA A 235 14.39 -11.67 12.45
CA ALA A 235 13.63 -10.58 13.04
C ALA A 235 13.22 -9.52 12.02
N GLU A 236 14.17 -9.01 11.22
CA GLU A 236 13.88 -7.85 10.36
C GLU A 236 13.32 -8.27 9.00
N VAL A 237 13.83 -9.36 8.41
CA VAL A 237 13.36 -9.81 7.10
C VAL A 237 12.05 -10.57 7.23
N PHE A 238 11.99 -11.59 8.08
CA PHE A 238 10.85 -12.50 8.12
C PHE A 238 9.73 -12.03 9.05
N HIS A 239 10.04 -11.35 10.15
CA HIS A 239 9.03 -10.80 11.05
C HIS A 239 8.67 -9.34 10.69
N ASP A 240 9.62 -8.41 10.65
CA ASP A 240 9.32 -6.99 10.37
C ASP A 240 9.07 -6.67 8.89
N ARG A 241 9.33 -7.64 8.00
CA ARG A 241 9.14 -7.52 6.54
C ARG A 241 9.86 -6.31 5.94
N CYS A 242 11.09 -6.04 6.40
CA CYS A 242 11.87 -4.86 6.01
C CYS A 242 12.21 -4.78 4.51
N LEU A 243 12.07 -5.88 3.77
CA LEU A 243 12.29 -5.94 2.32
C LEU A 243 11.13 -5.36 1.49
N GLY A 244 10.01 -5.01 2.12
CA GLY A 244 8.82 -4.49 1.43
C GLY A 244 8.28 -5.49 0.40
N ASN A 245 8.17 -5.06 -0.86
CA ASN A 245 7.69 -5.90 -1.97
C ASN A 245 8.75 -6.84 -2.55
N ALA A 246 10.01 -6.75 -2.11
CA ALA A 246 11.06 -7.61 -2.63
C ALA A 246 10.89 -9.05 -2.13
N GLN A 247 11.21 -10.02 -2.99
CA GLN A 247 11.17 -11.43 -2.63
C GLN A 247 12.20 -11.73 -1.54
N CYS A 248 11.82 -12.51 -0.53
CA CYS A 248 12.73 -13.02 0.50
C CYS A 248 13.67 -14.06 -0.10
N LYS A 249 14.76 -13.57 -0.72
CA LYS A 249 15.83 -14.34 -1.35
C LYS A 249 17.18 -13.86 -0.85
N ALA A 250 18.21 -14.69 -1.06
CA ALA A 250 19.58 -14.42 -0.65
C ALA A 250 20.10 -13.02 -1.04
N VAL A 251 19.95 -12.62 -2.30
CA VAL A 251 20.48 -11.32 -2.80
C VAL A 251 19.77 -10.11 -2.16
N PRO A 252 18.43 -10.01 -2.16
CA PRO A 252 17.72 -8.95 -1.43
C PRO A 252 18.07 -8.89 0.06
N ILE A 253 18.21 -10.03 0.72
CA ILE A 253 18.59 -10.10 2.13
C ILE A 253 20.01 -9.58 2.35
N VAL A 254 20.97 -9.98 1.51
CA VAL A 254 22.33 -9.45 1.59
C VAL A 254 22.37 -7.95 1.34
N ASN A 255 21.59 -7.43 0.38
CA ASN A 255 21.50 -5.98 0.18
C ASN A 255 21.00 -5.25 1.45
N HIS A 256 20.10 -5.86 2.23
CA HIS A 256 19.70 -5.34 3.55
C HIS A 256 20.84 -5.38 4.57
N LEU A 257 21.57 -6.50 4.66
CA LEU A 257 22.72 -6.63 5.56
C LEU A 257 23.88 -5.68 5.16
N GLU A 258 24.06 -5.40 3.87
CA GLU A 258 25.00 -4.39 3.36
C GLU A 258 24.62 -2.99 3.85
N LYS A 259 23.33 -2.61 3.80
CA LYS A 259 22.84 -1.33 4.35
C LYS A 259 23.07 -1.22 5.85
N ARG A 260 22.97 -2.34 6.57
CA ARG A 260 23.29 -2.45 8.00
C ARG A 260 24.80 -2.52 8.29
N ARG A 261 25.65 -2.45 7.26
CA ARG A 261 27.12 -2.50 7.35
C ARG A 261 27.66 -3.80 8.00
N LEU A 262 26.92 -4.89 7.87
CA LEU A 262 27.27 -6.19 8.45
C LEU A 262 28.18 -7.02 7.53
N VAL A 263 28.26 -6.68 6.25
CA VAL A 263 29.16 -7.35 5.30
C VAL A 263 30.50 -6.61 5.30
N GLN A 264 31.62 -7.33 5.49
CA GLN A 264 32.93 -6.69 5.49
C GLN A 264 33.26 -6.12 4.11
N LYS A 265 33.94 -4.96 4.09
CA LYS A 265 34.21 -4.21 2.85
C LYS A 265 34.90 -5.03 1.75
N VAL A 266 35.78 -5.94 2.12
CA VAL A 266 36.55 -6.78 1.18
C VAL A 266 35.65 -7.76 0.41
N PHE A 267 34.51 -8.16 0.99
CA PHE A 267 33.59 -9.15 0.42
C PHE A 267 32.35 -8.52 -0.22
N LEU A 268 32.26 -7.19 -0.29
CA LEU A 268 31.16 -6.49 -0.96
C LEU A 268 31.25 -6.66 -2.48
N ARG A 269 30.11 -7.00 -3.10
CA ARG A 269 29.89 -6.96 -4.57
C ARG A 269 31.06 -7.53 -5.39
N MET A 270 31.44 -8.76 -5.05
CA MET A 270 32.52 -9.48 -5.71
C MET A 270 32.10 -10.02 -7.09
N PRO A 271 32.98 -9.98 -8.12
CA PRO A 271 32.75 -10.67 -9.38
C PRO A 271 32.62 -12.19 -9.17
N GLY A 272 31.75 -12.84 -9.94
CA GLY A 272 31.51 -14.29 -9.85
C GLY A 272 32.78 -15.13 -10.03
N GLU A 273 33.57 -14.83 -11.06
CA GLU A 273 34.83 -15.54 -11.36
C GLU A 273 35.81 -15.52 -10.18
N VAL A 274 35.97 -14.37 -9.52
CA VAL A 274 36.84 -14.25 -8.35
C VAL A 274 36.30 -15.09 -7.20
N ALA A 275 34.98 -15.08 -6.98
CA ALA A 275 34.37 -15.86 -5.91
C ALA A 275 34.50 -17.37 -6.13
N ASP A 276 34.36 -17.83 -7.37
CA ASP A 276 34.50 -19.24 -7.74
C ASP A 276 35.94 -19.72 -7.56
N ASP A 277 36.93 -18.94 -8.01
CA ASP A 277 38.35 -19.26 -7.83
C ASP A 277 38.76 -19.26 -6.35
N VAL A 278 38.25 -18.32 -5.54
CA VAL A 278 38.50 -18.33 -4.09
C VAL A 278 37.84 -19.55 -3.42
N THR A 279 36.64 -19.94 -3.85
CA THR A 279 35.94 -21.13 -3.35
C THR A 279 36.72 -22.40 -3.66
N ALA A 280 37.39 -22.46 -4.82
CA ALA A 280 38.28 -23.58 -5.18
C ALA A 280 39.53 -23.66 -4.30
N ILE A 281 40.01 -22.52 -3.77
CA ILE A 281 41.15 -22.45 -2.84
C ILE A 281 40.74 -22.81 -1.40
N ASP A 282 39.60 -22.31 -0.92
CA ASP A 282 39.07 -22.62 0.42
C ASP A 282 37.58 -22.94 0.32
N ALA A 283 37.21 -24.22 0.46
CA ALA A 283 35.84 -24.69 0.35
C ALA A 283 34.88 -24.11 1.41
N ARG A 284 35.40 -23.51 2.49
CA ARG A 284 34.58 -22.81 3.49
C ARG A 284 34.19 -21.42 3.01
N PHE A 285 34.92 -20.85 2.06
CA PHE A 285 34.57 -19.56 1.47
C PHE A 285 33.28 -19.68 0.64
N ALA A 286 32.42 -18.70 0.82
CA ALA A 286 31.35 -18.40 -0.10
C ALA A 286 31.11 -16.89 -0.07
N PRO A 287 30.73 -16.25 -1.19
CA PRO A 287 30.34 -14.85 -1.17
C PRO A 287 29.13 -14.65 -0.24
N ALA A 288 28.97 -13.44 0.32
CA ALA A 288 27.97 -13.16 1.35
C ALA A 288 26.54 -13.61 0.97
N TRP A 289 26.14 -13.45 -0.30
CA TRP A 289 24.82 -13.90 -0.78
C TRP A 289 24.68 -15.41 -0.74
N LYS A 290 25.73 -16.17 -1.06
CA LYS A 290 25.73 -17.63 -1.00
C LYS A 290 25.78 -18.13 0.44
N ALA A 291 26.42 -17.39 1.35
CA ALA A 291 26.34 -17.66 2.79
C ALA A 291 24.92 -17.51 3.33
N VAL A 292 24.21 -16.43 2.96
CA VAL A 292 22.78 -16.28 3.28
C VAL A 292 21.96 -17.40 2.64
N ASP A 293 22.19 -17.72 1.36
CA ASP A 293 21.49 -18.81 0.68
C ASP A 293 21.66 -20.16 1.40
N ASN A 294 22.88 -20.49 1.85
CA ASN A 294 23.16 -21.68 2.64
C ASN A 294 22.39 -21.69 3.96
N TYR A 295 22.31 -20.53 4.64
CA TYR A 295 21.52 -20.39 5.87
C TYR A 295 20.01 -20.56 5.61
N LEU A 296 19.47 -19.98 4.53
CA LEU A 296 18.07 -20.15 4.16
C LEU A 296 17.75 -21.61 3.83
N LYS A 297 18.65 -22.32 3.12
CA LYS A 297 18.53 -23.76 2.85
C LYS A 297 18.52 -24.60 4.12
N TYR A 298 19.37 -24.25 5.09
CA TYR A 298 19.34 -24.88 6.41
C TYR A 298 17.98 -24.68 7.09
N LEU A 299 17.47 -23.44 7.15
CA LEU A 299 16.17 -23.17 7.76
C LEU A 299 14.99 -23.84 7.03
N LEU A 300 15.09 -24.01 5.70
CA LEU A 300 14.14 -24.80 4.91
C LEU A 300 14.18 -26.29 5.31
N GLY A 301 15.38 -26.85 5.48
CA GLY A 301 15.57 -28.24 5.90
C GLY A 301 15.02 -28.52 7.30
N GLU A 302 15.14 -27.55 8.21
CA GLU A 302 14.60 -27.61 9.57
C GLU A 302 13.09 -27.30 9.67
N GLY A 303 12.43 -26.99 8.54
CA GLY A 303 11.01 -26.61 8.51
C GLY A 303 10.70 -25.26 9.20
N VAL A 304 11.72 -24.44 9.47
CA VAL A 304 11.56 -23.07 9.99
C VAL A 304 11.04 -22.15 8.90
N LEU A 305 11.53 -22.32 7.68
CA LEU A 305 11.04 -21.63 6.49
C LEU A 305 10.26 -22.60 5.60
N ILE A 306 9.32 -22.06 4.84
CA ILE A 306 8.59 -22.77 3.78
C ILE A 306 8.66 -21.99 2.47
N PRO A 307 8.61 -22.65 1.30
CA PRO A 307 8.52 -21.98 0.02
C PRO A 307 7.24 -21.14 -0.09
N GLN A 308 7.35 -19.90 -0.59
CA GLN A 308 6.20 -19.04 -0.89
C GLN A 308 6.44 -18.32 -2.23
N GLY A 309 5.72 -18.75 -3.26
CA GLY A 309 5.93 -18.27 -4.63
C GLY A 309 7.36 -18.54 -5.08
N PHE A 310 8.08 -17.49 -5.47
CA PHE A 310 9.49 -17.58 -5.85
C PHE A 310 10.46 -17.39 -4.68
N GLY A 311 10.00 -17.08 -3.47
CA GLY A 311 10.84 -16.85 -2.29
C GLY A 311 10.55 -17.84 -1.17
N VAL A 312 10.96 -17.46 0.05
CA VAL A 312 10.71 -18.21 1.28
C VAL A 312 9.98 -17.35 2.30
N THR A 313 9.27 -17.98 3.22
CA THR A 313 8.59 -17.31 4.33
C THR A 313 8.70 -18.12 5.61
N LEU A 314 8.49 -17.48 6.76
CA LEU A 314 8.51 -18.16 8.05
C LEU A 314 7.31 -19.11 8.17
N ALA A 315 7.56 -20.33 8.60
CA ALA A 315 6.51 -21.34 8.75
C ALA A 315 5.43 -20.86 9.75
N PRO A 316 4.14 -21.16 9.53
CA PRO A 316 3.04 -20.71 10.41
C PRO A 316 3.24 -21.06 11.89
N ALA A 317 3.91 -22.18 12.19
CA ALA A 317 4.24 -22.61 13.54
C ALA A 317 5.09 -21.59 14.32
N PHE A 318 5.92 -20.80 13.63
CA PHE A 318 6.73 -19.74 14.23
C PHE A 318 6.14 -18.34 13.94
N ALA A 319 5.59 -18.13 12.75
CA ALA A 319 5.04 -16.82 12.35
C ALA A 319 3.81 -16.41 13.17
N ASN A 320 2.88 -17.33 13.42
CA ASN A 320 1.66 -17.03 14.17
C ASN A 320 1.92 -16.60 15.62
N PRO A 321 2.69 -17.36 16.44
CA PRO A 321 2.99 -16.94 17.81
C PRO A 321 3.84 -15.66 17.85
N TRP A 322 4.73 -15.43 16.88
CA TRP A 322 5.49 -14.18 16.81
C TRP A 322 4.58 -12.98 16.55
N ASN A 323 3.74 -13.06 15.51
CA ASN A 323 2.82 -11.98 15.15
C ASN A 323 1.81 -11.70 16.27
N ALA A 324 1.28 -12.74 16.94
CA ALA A 324 0.37 -12.58 18.07
C ALA A 324 1.05 -11.85 19.23
N ARG A 325 2.29 -12.21 19.57
CA ARG A 325 3.06 -11.54 20.63
C ARG A 325 3.37 -10.09 20.29
N THR A 326 3.78 -9.83 19.05
CA THR A 326 4.04 -8.46 18.56
C THR A 326 2.77 -7.63 18.55
N LEU A 327 1.64 -8.19 18.10
CA LEU A 327 0.35 -7.51 18.11
C LEU A 327 -0.08 -7.18 19.54
N ALA A 328 0.02 -8.12 20.47
CA ALA A 328 -0.31 -7.88 21.89
C ALA A 328 0.58 -6.79 22.50
N LYS A 329 1.88 -6.79 22.20
CA LYS A 329 2.82 -5.75 22.65
C LYS A 329 2.47 -4.37 22.06
N ASN A 330 2.12 -4.33 20.77
CA ASN A 330 1.74 -3.08 20.08
C ASN A 330 0.41 -2.55 20.60
N GLN A 331 -0.61 -3.40 20.76
CA GLN A 331 -1.90 -3.04 21.37
C GLN A 331 -1.71 -2.50 22.78
N ARG A 332 -0.86 -3.14 23.59
CA ARG A 332 -0.54 -2.66 24.93
C ARG A 332 0.13 -1.29 24.91
N THR A 333 1.11 -1.10 24.02
CA THR A 333 1.78 0.20 23.87
C THR A 333 0.79 1.28 23.44
N ALA A 334 -0.11 0.96 22.51
CA ALA A 334 -1.15 1.87 22.04
C ALA A 334 -2.15 2.23 23.15
N LEU A 335 -2.62 1.26 23.94
CA LEU A 335 -3.50 1.49 25.09
C LEU A 335 -2.83 2.37 26.15
N ILE A 336 -1.55 2.15 26.44
CA ILE A 336 -0.78 3.00 27.36
C ILE A 336 -0.73 4.44 26.81
N GLN A 337 -0.39 4.60 25.53
CA GLN A 337 -0.31 5.92 24.91
C GLN A 337 -1.67 6.63 24.87
N GLU A 338 -2.75 5.92 24.55
CA GLU A 338 -4.12 6.45 24.58
C GLU A 338 -4.51 6.87 26.00
N THR A 339 -4.14 6.09 27.02
CA THR A 339 -4.39 6.43 28.41
C THR A 339 -3.64 7.70 28.83
N VAL A 340 -2.38 7.83 28.43
CA VAL A 340 -1.58 9.04 28.65
C VAL A 340 -2.20 10.26 27.95
N GLN A 341 -2.74 10.09 26.74
CA GLN A 341 -3.48 11.15 26.04
C GLN A 341 -4.77 11.53 26.76
N ARG A 342 -5.55 10.55 27.25
CA ARG A 342 -6.76 10.79 28.05
C ARG A 342 -6.44 11.54 29.33
N VAL A 343 -5.32 11.23 30.00
CA VAL A 343 -4.85 12.00 31.15
C VAL A 343 -4.51 13.45 30.76
N GLY A 344 -3.83 13.65 29.63
CA GLY A 344 -3.59 14.99 29.09
C GLY A 344 -4.89 15.76 28.84
N TRP A 345 -5.91 15.10 28.28
CA TRP A 345 -7.24 15.67 28.10
C TRP A 345 -7.93 15.98 29.43
N ILE A 346 -7.94 15.05 30.39
CA ILE A 346 -8.50 15.26 31.74
C ILE A 346 -7.90 16.51 32.36
N LEU A 347 -6.57 16.63 32.37
CA LEU A 347 -5.90 17.80 32.91
C LEU A 347 -6.31 19.06 32.15
N GLY A 348 -6.42 19.00 30.81
CA GLY A 348 -6.88 20.10 29.95
C GLY A 348 -8.29 20.62 30.27
N GLU A 349 -9.21 19.76 30.67
CA GLU A 349 -10.59 20.13 31.06
C GLU A 349 -10.68 20.75 32.46
N LEU A 350 -9.65 20.58 33.30
CA LEU A 350 -9.60 21.21 34.63
C LEU A 350 -9.22 22.68 34.52
N PRO A 351 -9.90 23.58 35.25
CA PRO A 351 -9.46 24.96 35.47
C PRO A 351 -8.02 25.03 35.99
N ASP A 352 -7.29 26.09 35.66
CA ASP A 352 -5.85 26.19 35.95
C ASP A 352 -5.53 26.19 37.46
N ASP A 353 -6.43 26.76 38.28
CA ASP A 353 -6.38 26.74 39.74
C ASP A 353 -6.53 25.33 40.32
N GLU A 354 -7.43 24.52 39.76
CA GLU A 354 -7.66 23.13 40.18
C GLU A 354 -6.57 22.19 39.68
N ARG A 355 -6.05 22.42 38.47
CA ARG A 355 -4.94 21.64 37.90
C ARG A 355 -3.68 21.76 38.77
N ALA A 356 -3.52 22.87 39.49
CA ALA A 356 -2.40 23.15 40.38
C ALA A 356 -1.02 22.97 39.71
N GLY A 357 -0.94 23.24 38.41
CA GLY A 357 0.28 23.06 37.60
C GLY A 357 0.65 21.60 37.29
N THR A 358 -0.21 20.63 37.63
CA THR A 358 0.01 19.20 37.36
C THR A 358 0.13 18.95 35.87
N THR A 359 1.26 18.40 35.44
CA THR A 359 1.49 17.96 34.05
C THR A 359 1.37 16.45 33.92
N VAL A 360 1.20 15.98 32.67
CA VAL A 360 1.20 14.54 32.34
C VAL A 360 2.50 13.87 32.81
N ASP A 361 3.64 14.54 32.63
CA ASP A 361 4.95 14.03 33.09
C ASP A 361 4.99 13.91 34.62
N GLN A 362 4.48 14.89 35.36
CA GLN A 362 4.43 14.82 36.82
C GLN A 362 3.53 13.68 37.29
N TRP A 363 2.38 13.46 36.63
CA TRP A 363 1.50 12.33 36.93
C TRP A 363 2.20 10.98 36.67
N LEU A 364 2.89 10.82 35.53
CA LEU A 364 3.63 9.61 35.20
C LEU A 364 4.73 9.27 36.24
N HIS A 365 5.34 10.28 36.84
CA HIS A 365 6.34 10.13 37.90
C HIS A 365 5.75 10.03 39.31
N SER A 366 4.45 10.29 39.48
CA SER A 366 3.76 10.14 40.76
C SER A 366 3.55 8.68 41.12
N ILE A 367 3.34 8.39 42.41
CA ILE A 367 3.22 7.03 42.93
C ILE A 367 1.76 6.54 42.85
N HIS A 368 1.56 5.40 42.21
CA HIS A 368 0.31 4.65 42.20
C HIS A 368 0.14 3.94 43.55
N GLN A 369 -0.85 4.37 44.34
CA GLN A 369 -1.00 4.02 45.75
C GLN A 369 -1.13 2.52 46.01
N GLU A 370 -1.82 1.76 45.16
CA GLU A 370 -1.99 0.31 45.37
C GLU A 370 -0.69 -0.47 45.19
N SER A 371 0.12 -0.06 44.20
CA SER A 371 1.31 -0.83 43.80
C SER A 371 2.63 -0.30 44.38
N GLY A 372 2.65 0.94 44.86
CA GLY A 372 3.88 1.65 45.25
C GLY A 372 4.82 2.00 44.09
N LEU A 373 4.47 1.65 42.86
CA LEU A 373 5.22 1.98 41.64
C LEU A 373 4.86 3.39 41.15
N THR A 374 5.71 4.00 40.33
CA THR A 374 5.31 5.17 39.55
C THR A 374 4.25 4.80 38.51
N TYR A 375 3.38 5.73 38.11
CA TYR A 375 2.36 5.44 37.08
C TYR A 375 2.98 4.97 35.75
N ASP A 376 4.15 5.50 35.33
CA ASP A 376 4.87 4.97 34.14
C ASP A 376 5.21 3.47 34.28
N ARG A 377 5.69 3.04 35.45
CA ARG A 377 6.01 1.63 35.70
C ARG A 377 4.75 0.78 35.89
N ALA A 378 3.74 1.30 36.57
CA ALA A 378 2.48 0.61 36.80
C ALA A 378 1.70 0.38 35.48
N LEU A 379 1.70 1.36 34.56
CA LEU A 379 1.12 1.21 33.22
C LEU A 379 1.85 0.15 32.37
N ARG A 380 3.14 -0.10 32.63
CA ARG A 380 3.94 -1.16 32.01
C ARG A 380 3.84 -2.50 32.74
N SER A 381 3.13 -2.58 33.87
CA SER A 381 2.85 -3.83 34.61
C SER A 381 1.64 -4.55 34.00
N GLU A 382 1.65 -5.88 33.95
CA GLU A 382 0.50 -6.65 33.43
C GLU A 382 -0.69 -6.66 34.40
N VAL A 383 -0.41 -6.45 35.69
CA VAL A 383 -1.41 -6.51 36.75
C VAL A 383 -2.10 -5.15 36.94
N GLU A 384 -1.32 -4.07 36.96
CA GLU A 384 -1.87 -2.74 37.29
C GLU A 384 -2.39 -1.97 36.07
N SER A 385 -1.83 -2.22 34.87
CA SER A 385 -2.20 -1.51 33.65
C SER A 385 -3.72 -1.55 33.37
N PRO A 386 -4.41 -2.71 33.41
CA PRO A 386 -5.85 -2.75 33.13
C PRO A 386 -6.69 -1.94 34.13
N LYS A 387 -6.28 -1.90 35.41
CA LYS A 387 -6.98 -1.14 36.46
C LYS A 387 -6.87 0.35 36.21
N ILE A 388 -5.65 0.85 36.01
CA ILE A 388 -5.38 2.26 35.76
C ILE A 388 -6.13 2.73 34.50
N ILE A 389 -6.11 1.92 33.42
CA ILE A 389 -6.86 2.22 32.19
C ILE A 389 -8.36 2.35 32.48
N GLY A 390 -8.93 1.46 33.30
CA GLY A 390 -10.35 1.50 33.68
C GLY A 390 -10.72 2.70 34.55
N GLU A 391 -9.86 3.09 35.48
CA GLU A 391 -10.04 4.29 36.32
C GLU A 391 -10.04 5.56 35.47
N ILE A 392 -9.03 5.73 34.60
CA ILE A 392 -8.94 6.87 33.70
C ILE A 392 -10.15 6.93 32.77
N ALA A 393 -10.62 5.80 32.23
CA ALA A 393 -11.83 5.76 31.41
C ALA A 393 -13.08 6.22 32.17
N THR A 394 -13.21 5.85 33.45
CA THR A 394 -14.33 6.26 34.30
C THR A 394 -14.31 7.77 34.57
N ILE A 395 -13.11 8.32 34.84
CA ILE A 395 -12.91 9.77 35.02
C ILE A 395 -13.29 10.53 33.75
N VAL A 396 -12.88 10.05 32.57
CA VAL A 396 -13.26 10.67 31.28
C VAL A 396 -14.79 10.73 31.14
N GLN A 397 -15.49 9.61 31.33
CA GLN A 397 -16.96 9.57 31.24
C GLN A 397 -17.65 10.51 32.25
N MET A 398 -17.09 10.65 33.45
CA MET A 398 -17.59 11.56 34.46
C MET A 398 -17.47 13.03 34.01
N LEU A 399 -16.32 13.42 33.45
CA LEU A 399 -16.07 14.79 32.97
C LEU A 399 -16.90 15.13 31.72
N GLU A 400 -17.06 14.18 30.80
CA GLU A 400 -18.00 14.31 29.66
C GLU A 400 -19.47 14.43 30.10
N GLY A 401 -19.75 14.01 31.33
CA GLY A 401 -21.07 14.11 31.93
C GLY A 401 -22.03 12.97 31.57
N ASN A 402 -21.50 11.85 31.08
CA ASN A 402 -22.26 10.65 30.72
C ASN A 402 -22.07 9.50 31.72
N GLY A 403 -21.05 9.58 32.58
CA GLY A 403 -20.67 8.53 33.53
C GLY A 403 -21.11 8.76 34.98
N PRO A 404 -20.94 7.75 35.83
CA PRO A 404 -21.12 7.86 37.27
C PRO A 404 -20.04 8.75 37.91
N LEU A 405 -20.25 9.13 39.18
CA LEU A 405 -19.20 9.80 39.96
C LEU A 405 -18.05 8.83 40.22
N PHE A 406 -16.82 9.30 40.02
CA PHE A 406 -15.62 8.56 40.37
C PHE A 406 -15.27 8.79 41.84
N TYR A 407 -15.02 7.70 42.58
CA TYR A 407 -14.70 7.73 44.01
C TYR A 407 -13.21 7.38 44.21
N GLY A 408 -12.34 8.34 43.88
CA GLY A 408 -10.90 8.20 43.97
C GLY A 408 -10.21 9.41 43.34
N SER A 409 -8.88 9.38 43.26
CA SER A 409 -8.11 10.41 42.55
C SER A 409 -7.41 9.87 41.31
N ALA A 410 -7.10 8.58 41.23
CA ALA A 410 -6.18 8.01 40.22
C ALA A 410 -4.87 8.83 40.07
N GLY A 411 -4.42 9.46 41.16
CA GLY A 411 -3.26 10.35 41.18
C GLY A 411 -3.47 11.71 40.49
N LEU A 412 -4.70 12.07 40.12
CA LEU A 412 -5.04 13.32 39.42
C LEU A 412 -5.76 14.33 40.34
N PRO A 413 -5.60 15.64 40.11
CA PRO A 413 -6.24 16.69 40.92
C PRO A 413 -7.71 16.92 40.50
N ILE A 414 -8.54 15.89 40.61
CA ILE A 414 -9.95 15.90 40.13
C ILE A 414 -11.00 16.13 41.24
N GLY A 415 -10.58 16.39 42.49
CA GLY A 415 -11.48 16.50 43.64
C GLY A 415 -12.57 17.56 43.48
N ASP A 416 -12.20 18.74 42.97
CA ASP A 416 -13.14 19.83 42.74
C ASP A 416 -14.07 19.54 41.55
N ALA A 417 -13.55 18.89 40.50
CA ALA A 417 -14.36 18.44 39.37
C ALA A 417 -15.43 17.41 39.77
N ILE A 418 -15.09 16.47 40.66
CA ILE A 418 -16.05 15.53 41.26
C ILE A 418 -17.13 16.31 42.01
N SER A 419 -16.74 17.32 42.79
CA SER A 419 -17.66 18.15 43.58
C SER A 419 -18.62 18.96 42.69
N ARG A 420 -18.11 19.59 41.61
CA ARG A 420 -18.95 20.28 40.61
C ARG A 420 -19.93 19.34 39.93
N ARG A 421 -19.46 18.14 39.54
CA ARG A 421 -20.31 17.14 38.89
C ARG A 421 -21.41 16.66 39.83
N LYS A 422 -21.09 16.43 41.09
CA LYS A 422 -22.07 16.05 42.13
C LYS A 422 -23.14 17.13 42.29
N ALA A 423 -22.74 18.39 42.45
CA ALA A 423 -23.69 19.51 42.56
C ALA A 423 -24.60 19.62 41.32
N LYS A 424 -24.03 19.47 40.12
CA LYS A 424 -24.80 19.47 38.86
C LYS A 424 -25.78 18.30 38.79
N MET A 425 -25.39 17.10 39.24
CA MET A 425 -26.28 15.95 39.28
C MET A 425 -27.43 16.13 40.29
N GLU A 426 -27.15 16.72 41.44
CA GLU A 426 -28.16 17.06 42.46
C GLU A 426 -29.14 18.12 41.93
N GLU A 427 -28.64 19.18 41.29
CA GLU A 427 -29.46 20.20 40.63
C GLU A 427 -30.36 19.58 39.54
N GLN A 428 -29.79 18.75 38.67
CA GLN A 428 -30.56 18.05 37.63
C GLN A 428 -31.60 17.08 38.21
N ALA A 429 -31.31 16.45 39.35
CA ALA A 429 -32.27 15.60 40.04
C ALA A 429 -33.40 16.45 40.65
N GLU A 430 -33.08 17.63 41.20
CA GLU A 430 -34.06 18.55 41.76
C GLU A 430 -34.96 19.15 40.68
N VAL A 431 -34.40 19.59 39.55
CA VAL A 431 -35.17 20.04 38.39
C VAL A 431 -36.09 18.93 37.87
N ARG A 432 -35.60 17.68 37.82
CA ARG A 432 -36.44 16.53 37.46
C ARG A 432 -37.59 16.31 38.45
N ARG A 433 -37.33 16.38 39.76
CA ARG A 433 -38.35 16.28 40.81
C ARG A 433 -39.39 17.38 40.70
N GLN A 434 -38.97 18.63 40.53
CA GLN A 434 -39.87 19.77 40.36
C GLN A 434 -40.74 19.60 39.11
N ARG A 435 -40.17 19.16 37.99
CA ARG A 435 -40.93 18.86 36.78
C ARG A 435 -41.96 17.75 37.00
N GLN A 436 -41.59 16.68 37.69
CA GLN A 436 -42.51 15.59 38.04
C GLN A 436 -43.66 16.09 38.93
N LEU A 437 -43.37 16.93 39.92
CA LEU A 437 -44.38 17.54 40.79
C LEU A 437 -45.34 18.47 40.01
N LEU A 438 -44.79 19.28 39.08
CA LEU A 438 -45.60 20.15 38.22
C LEU A 438 -46.48 19.34 37.26
N GLU A 439 -45.95 18.29 36.63
CA GLU A 439 -46.71 17.40 35.76
C GLU A 439 -47.80 16.65 36.53
N ALA A 440 -47.49 16.14 37.73
CA ALA A 440 -48.47 15.51 38.62
C ALA A 440 -49.59 16.47 39.03
N SER A 441 -49.23 17.71 39.40
CA SER A 441 -50.19 18.76 39.75
C SER A 441 -51.07 19.15 38.55
N ARG A 442 -50.49 19.25 37.35
CA ARG A 442 -51.23 19.53 36.11
C ARG A 442 -52.22 18.42 35.80
N LEU A 443 -51.81 17.15 35.93
CA LEU A 443 -52.70 16.00 35.74
C LEU A 443 -53.84 15.98 36.77
N ARG A 444 -53.55 16.29 38.04
CA ARG A 444 -54.58 16.43 39.09
C ARG A 444 -55.64 17.47 38.70
N HIS A 445 -55.23 18.68 38.33
CA HIS A 445 -56.15 19.74 37.91
C HIS A 445 -56.92 19.39 36.64
N SER A 446 -56.24 18.79 35.65
CA SER A 446 -56.89 18.35 34.40
C SER A 446 -58.00 17.32 34.66
N ARG A 447 -57.79 16.37 35.59
CA ARG A 447 -58.84 15.41 35.98
C ARG A 447 -60.03 16.09 36.65
N ARG A 448 -59.77 17.02 37.57
CA ARG A 448 -60.83 17.83 38.19
C ARG A 448 -61.65 18.57 37.13
N ASP A 449 -60.98 19.31 36.26
CA ASP A 449 -61.63 20.17 35.28
C ASP A 449 -62.45 19.33 34.27
N ARG A 450 -61.95 18.15 33.87
CA ARG A 450 -62.70 17.19 33.04
C ARG A 450 -64.02 16.76 33.71
N LEU A 451 -63.98 16.40 34.99
CA LEU A 451 -65.21 16.03 35.71
C LEU A 451 -66.17 17.23 35.84
N CYS A 452 -65.64 18.42 36.13
CA CYS A 452 -66.46 19.63 36.23
C CYS A 452 -67.18 19.90 34.91
N VAL A 453 -66.49 19.83 33.77
CA VAL A 453 -67.09 20.01 32.44
C VAL A 453 -68.20 18.97 32.17
N ASP A 454 -67.97 17.70 32.52
CA ASP A 454 -68.99 16.66 32.38
C ASP A 454 -70.23 16.97 33.23
N ALA A 455 -70.03 17.40 34.48
CA ALA A 455 -71.13 17.75 35.38
C ALA A 455 -71.87 19.03 34.96
N GLU A 456 -71.17 20.02 34.39
CA GLU A 456 -71.77 21.22 33.82
C GLU A 456 -72.67 20.93 32.62
N THR A 457 -72.33 19.91 31.83
CA THR A 457 -73.11 19.51 30.66
C THR A 457 -74.43 18.85 31.04
N GLU A 458 -74.42 18.07 32.13
CA GLU A 458 -75.54 17.19 32.50
C GLU A 458 -76.43 17.73 33.63
N LEU A 459 -75.95 18.68 34.45
CA LEU A 459 -76.65 19.16 35.66
C LEU A 459 -76.81 20.69 35.73
N ASN A 460 -77.92 21.14 36.31
CA ASN A 460 -78.18 22.56 36.61
C ASN A 460 -77.37 23.03 37.83
N GLY A 461 -77.26 24.35 38.05
CA GLY A 461 -76.36 24.93 39.07
C GLY A 461 -76.52 24.42 40.51
N ALA A 462 -77.75 24.12 40.96
CA ALA A 462 -78.00 23.62 42.31
C ALA A 462 -77.64 22.13 42.44
N ASP A 463 -78.12 21.30 41.51
CA ASP A 463 -77.82 19.86 41.48
C ASP A 463 -76.33 19.58 41.18
N ARG A 464 -75.69 20.42 40.36
CA ARG A 464 -74.26 20.37 40.04
C ARG A 464 -73.39 20.59 41.27
N SER A 465 -73.69 21.64 42.04
CA SER A 465 -72.94 21.94 43.28
C SER A 465 -73.13 20.83 44.32
N ALA A 466 -74.38 20.37 44.48
CA ALA A 466 -74.70 19.26 45.36
C ALA A 466 -73.96 17.98 44.97
N PHE A 467 -73.87 17.65 43.68
CA PHE A 467 -73.12 16.47 43.23
C PHE A 467 -71.60 16.64 43.45
N LEU A 468 -71.00 17.72 42.94
CA LEU A 468 -69.53 17.86 42.89
C LEU A 468 -68.88 17.97 44.28
N HIS A 469 -69.57 18.56 45.26
CA HIS A 469 -68.96 18.92 46.56
C HIS A 469 -69.49 18.10 47.75
N THR A 470 -70.55 17.30 47.57
CA THR A 470 -71.06 16.47 48.67
C THR A 470 -70.21 15.21 48.80
N LYS A 471 -69.70 14.97 50.01
CA LYS A 471 -68.96 13.76 50.36
C LYS A 471 -69.89 12.56 50.38
N ARG A 472 -69.41 11.42 49.89
CA ARG A 472 -70.22 10.21 49.80
C ARG A 472 -69.48 9.01 50.37
N ALA A 473 -70.19 8.20 51.14
CA ALA A 473 -69.64 6.98 51.75
C ALA A 473 -69.20 5.95 50.70
N ASP A 474 -69.87 5.89 49.54
CA ASP A 474 -69.50 5.03 48.40
C ASP A 474 -68.20 5.49 47.71
N MET A 475 -67.66 6.66 48.08
CA MET A 475 -66.43 7.26 47.58
C MET A 475 -65.38 7.48 48.68
N ASN A 476 -65.38 6.65 49.72
CA ASN A 476 -64.45 6.78 50.85
C ASN A 476 -64.54 8.16 51.54
N ASP A 477 -65.74 8.71 51.66
CA ASP A 477 -66.00 10.05 52.23
C ASP A 477 -65.29 11.20 51.49
N MET A 478 -64.92 10.97 50.23
CA MET A 478 -64.43 12.00 49.31
C MET A 478 -65.60 12.59 48.53
N ALA A 479 -65.48 13.87 48.15
CA ALA A 479 -66.35 14.46 47.14
C ALA A 479 -65.96 13.94 45.74
N PRO A 480 -66.88 13.87 44.75
CA PRO A 480 -66.55 13.41 43.40
C PRO A 480 -65.36 14.14 42.76
N VAL A 481 -65.19 15.44 43.04
CA VAL A 481 -64.03 16.22 42.58
C VAL A 481 -62.73 15.81 43.25
N GLU A 482 -62.75 15.52 44.56
CA GLU A 482 -61.58 15.04 45.30
C GLU A 482 -61.18 13.65 44.80
N LEU A 483 -62.16 12.79 44.52
CA LEU A 483 -61.94 11.45 43.98
C LEU A 483 -61.35 11.50 42.56
N ALA A 484 -61.81 12.41 41.71
CA ALA A 484 -61.25 12.60 40.37
C ALA A 484 -59.82 13.15 40.40
N GLU A 485 -59.50 14.04 41.34
CA GLU A 485 -58.16 14.56 41.52
C GLU A 485 -57.15 13.47 41.89
N ASP A 486 -57.54 12.54 42.75
CA ASP A 486 -56.69 11.48 43.28
C ASP A 486 -56.11 10.56 42.19
N SER A 487 -56.94 10.07 41.25
CA SER A 487 -56.48 9.20 40.16
C SER A 487 -57.41 9.18 38.94
N GLU A 488 -56.91 8.70 37.79
CA GLU A 488 -57.77 8.46 36.61
C GLU A 488 -58.88 7.44 36.90
N SER A 489 -58.60 6.43 37.75
CA SER A 489 -59.63 5.47 38.20
C SER A 489 -60.70 6.14 39.06
N GLY A 490 -60.31 7.12 39.88
CA GLY A 490 -61.23 7.93 40.65
C GLY A 490 -62.10 8.82 39.76
N LEU A 491 -61.54 9.39 38.68
CA LEU A 491 -62.31 10.13 37.68
C LEU A 491 -63.36 9.25 36.99
N ALA A 492 -63.02 8.02 36.61
CA ALA A 492 -63.97 7.09 36.01
C ALA A 492 -65.13 6.78 36.96
N ARG A 493 -64.83 6.48 38.23
CA ARG A 493 -65.86 6.26 39.27
C ARG A 493 -66.72 7.49 39.53
N ALA A 494 -66.14 8.68 39.53
CA ALA A 494 -66.88 9.93 39.68
C ALA A 494 -67.85 10.16 38.49
N ARG A 495 -67.45 9.80 37.27
CA ARG A 495 -68.32 9.85 36.07
C ARG A 495 -69.45 8.83 36.12
N GLU A 496 -69.18 7.62 36.59
CA GLU A 496 -70.23 6.61 36.80
C GLU A 496 -71.27 7.11 37.81
N ALA A 497 -70.82 7.69 38.91
CA ALA A 497 -71.70 8.28 39.90
C ALA A 497 -72.46 9.50 39.37
N LEU A 498 -71.85 10.31 38.49
CA LEU A 498 -72.54 11.41 37.80
C LEU A 498 -73.67 10.86 36.94
N SER A 499 -73.40 9.83 36.13
CA SER A 499 -74.43 9.18 35.29
C SER A 499 -75.57 8.60 36.14
N ALA A 500 -75.24 7.93 37.25
CA ALA A 500 -76.24 7.41 38.18
C ALA A 500 -77.10 8.53 38.80
N PHE A 501 -76.47 9.65 39.19
CA PHE A 501 -77.15 10.80 39.77
C PHE A 501 -78.07 11.49 38.75
N VAL A 502 -77.62 11.69 37.52
CA VAL A 502 -78.42 12.25 36.41
C VAL A 502 -79.61 11.35 36.11
N ASN A 503 -79.40 10.03 36.01
CA ASN A 503 -80.49 9.07 35.78
C ASN A 503 -81.50 9.06 36.94
N GLN A 504 -81.04 9.20 38.18
CA GLN A 504 -81.92 9.31 39.34
C GLN A 504 -82.77 10.58 39.25
N ARG A 505 -82.16 11.75 38.99
CA ARG A 505 -82.88 13.02 38.81
C ARG A 505 -83.88 12.97 37.65
N ARG A 506 -83.50 12.34 36.53
CA ARG A 506 -84.41 12.14 35.38
C ARG A 506 -85.60 11.26 35.76
N ARG A 507 -85.38 10.12 36.43
CA ARG A 507 -86.47 9.26 36.90
C ARG A 507 -87.38 9.96 37.90
N GLU A 508 -86.82 10.75 38.81
CA GLU A 508 -87.59 11.56 39.77
C GLU A 508 -88.43 12.61 39.04
N ALA A 509 -87.89 13.25 37.99
CA ALA A 509 -88.61 14.20 37.15
C ALA A 509 -89.70 13.53 36.28
N GLU A 510 -89.41 12.39 35.65
CA GLU A 510 -90.36 11.59 34.87
C GLU A 510 -91.51 11.10 35.76
N ALA A 511 -91.21 10.55 36.93
CA ALA A 511 -92.23 10.12 37.89
C ALA A 511 -93.05 11.30 38.42
N ALA A 512 -92.44 12.47 38.61
CA ALA A 512 -93.17 13.69 38.99
C ALA A 512 -94.08 14.19 37.86
N ALA A 513 -93.63 14.10 36.60
CA ALA A 513 -94.41 14.48 35.42
C ALA A 513 -95.56 13.49 35.15
N GLU A 514 -95.30 12.18 35.25
CA GLU A 514 -96.31 11.13 35.14
C GLU A 514 -97.38 11.29 36.23
N LYS A 515 -96.94 11.53 37.47
CA LYS A 515 -97.84 11.87 38.57
C LYS A 515 -98.68 13.11 38.24
N ALA A 516 -98.08 14.18 37.71
CA ALA A 516 -98.80 15.38 37.34
C ALA A 516 -99.83 15.14 36.22
N ASP A 517 -99.47 14.37 35.18
CA ASP A 517 -100.36 14.02 34.07
C ASP A 517 -101.59 13.24 34.54
N TYR A 518 -101.42 12.23 35.38
CA TYR A 518 -102.58 11.51 35.94
C TYR A 518 -103.41 12.37 36.90
N GLN A 519 -102.77 13.28 37.65
CA GLN A 519 -103.45 14.26 38.50
C GLN A 519 -104.26 15.29 37.69
N ASP A 520 -103.83 15.62 36.48
CA ASP A 520 -104.56 16.47 35.55
C ASP A 520 -105.69 15.68 34.86
N LYS A 521 -105.44 14.45 34.38
CA LYS A 521 -106.48 13.58 33.80
C LYS A 521 -107.66 13.32 34.75
N ILE A 522 -107.40 13.05 36.03
CA ILE A 522 -108.49 12.81 37.00
C ILE A 522 -109.26 14.11 37.28
N ARG A 523 -108.58 15.25 37.22
CA ARG A 523 -109.19 16.57 37.36
C ARG A 523 -110.13 16.86 36.19
N GLU A 524 -109.64 16.70 34.96
CA GLU A 524 -110.44 16.87 33.74
C GLU A 524 -111.64 15.92 33.68
N LEU A 525 -111.45 14.63 34.02
CA LEU A 525 -112.54 13.66 34.06
C LEU A 525 -113.62 14.02 35.09
N ALA A 526 -113.21 14.50 36.28
CA ALA A 526 -114.15 14.93 37.30
C ALA A 526 -114.93 16.16 36.85
N GLU A 527 -114.26 17.14 36.24
CA GLU A 527 -114.88 18.36 35.70
C GLU A 527 -115.83 18.08 34.52
N ALA A 528 -115.56 17.04 33.71
CA ALA A 528 -116.41 16.67 32.59
C ALA A 528 -117.69 15.90 32.98
N ARG A 529 -117.66 15.16 34.10
CA ARG A 529 -118.74 14.23 34.50
C ARG A 529 -119.61 14.72 35.64
N LEU A 530 -119.16 15.74 36.38
CA LEU A 530 -119.84 16.27 37.55
C LEU A 530 -120.09 17.77 37.40
N SER A 531 -120.98 18.32 38.23
CA SER A 531 -121.13 19.77 38.32
C SER A 531 -119.84 20.41 38.89
N PRO A 532 -119.56 21.70 38.62
CA PRO A 532 -118.33 22.35 39.11
C PRO A 532 -118.13 22.28 40.64
N ALA A 533 -119.22 22.30 41.41
CA ALA A 533 -119.16 22.20 42.87
C ALA A 533 -118.80 20.77 43.32
N ASP A 534 -119.39 19.77 42.67
CA ASP A 534 -119.21 18.35 43.01
C ASP A 534 -117.85 17.83 42.53
N ALA A 535 -117.33 18.30 41.39
CA ALA A 535 -115.99 17.98 40.92
C ALA A 535 -114.89 18.43 41.91
N ILE A 536 -115.00 19.65 42.46
CA ILE A 536 -114.05 20.16 43.47
C ILE A 536 -114.17 19.36 44.77
N ALA A 537 -115.39 19.01 45.18
CA ALA A 537 -115.63 18.20 46.36
C ALA A 537 -115.00 16.81 46.20
N PHE A 538 -115.18 16.15 45.05
CA PHE A 538 -114.60 14.84 44.74
C PHE A 538 -113.07 14.85 44.85
N LEU A 539 -112.43 15.79 44.15
CA LEU A 539 -110.97 15.84 44.04
C LEU A 539 -110.27 16.07 45.40
N ARG A 540 -110.99 16.63 46.38
CA ARG A 540 -110.49 16.93 47.73
C ARG A 540 -111.05 16.02 48.82
N ALA A 541 -112.07 15.21 48.52
CA ALA A 541 -112.72 14.34 49.48
C ALA A 541 -111.76 13.28 50.02
N ARG A 542 -111.66 13.16 51.34
CA ARG A 542 -110.87 12.11 52.00
C ARG A 542 -111.81 11.05 52.52
N GLU A 543 -112.03 10.01 51.72
CA GLU A 543 -112.70 8.78 52.15
C GLU A 543 -111.67 7.69 52.49
N ASP A 544 -112.06 6.78 53.39
CA ASP A 544 -111.14 5.94 54.19
C ASP A 544 -110.24 4.97 53.39
N ASP A 545 -110.56 4.65 52.13
CA ASP A 545 -109.83 3.63 51.36
C ASP A 545 -108.79 4.18 50.35
N ILE A 546 -108.88 5.44 49.92
CA ILE A 546 -107.90 6.04 48.97
C ILE A 546 -107.48 7.48 49.30
N GLY A 547 -108.14 8.17 50.23
CA GLY A 547 -107.87 9.59 50.50
C GLY A 547 -108.20 10.52 49.32
N ALA A 548 -107.72 11.77 49.36
CA ALA A 548 -108.00 12.78 48.33
C ALA A 548 -107.51 12.32 46.95
N PRO A 549 -108.41 12.12 45.95
CA PRO A 549 -108.05 11.59 44.64
C PRO A 549 -106.87 12.33 44.00
N LEU A 550 -106.84 13.66 44.11
CA LEU A 550 -105.76 14.48 43.56
C LEU A 550 -104.38 14.20 44.20
N GLN A 551 -104.31 13.79 45.46
CA GLN A 551 -103.04 13.46 46.13
C GLN A 551 -102.69 11.96 46.02
N TYR A 552 -103.71 11.12 45.85
CA TYR A 552 -103.58 9.67 45.77
C TYR A 552 -103.11 9.20 44.40
N VAL A 553 -103.60 9.84 43.33
CA VAL A 553 -103.24 9.52 41.94
C VAL A 553 -101.79 9.86 41.68
N LYS A 554 -101.01 8.84 41.33
CA LYS A 554 -99.56 8.92 41.07
C LYS A 554 -99.11 8.12 39.86
N ASP A 555 -99.90 7.14 39.45
CA ASP A 555 -99.64 6.21 38.36
C ASP A 555 -100.98 5.70 37.76
N GLU A 556 -100.92 4.93 36.68
CA GLU A 556 -102.10 4.36 36.02
C GLU A 556 -102.98 3.53 36.96
N ARG A 557 -102.38 2.77 37.88
CA ARG A 557 -103.12 1.89 38.79
C ARG A 557 -103.94 2.68 39.80
N THR A 558 -103.33 3.73 40.36
CA THR A 558 -104.00 4.64 41.30
C THR A 558 -105.01 5.52 40.58
N PHE A 559 -104.73 5.91 39.34
CA PHE A 559 -105.68 6.60 38.45
C PHE A 559 -106.93 5.76 38.18
N GLN A 560 -106.80 4.49 37.77
CA GLN A 560 -107.96 3.61 37.53
C GLN A 560 -108.85 3.43 38.77
N LYS A 561 -108.24 3.31 39.95
CA LYS A 561 -108.99 3.26 41.21
C LYS A 561 -109.75 4.56 41.47
N ALA A 562 -109.13 5.71 41.19
CA ALA A 562 -109.79 7.00 41.29
C ALA A 562 -110.93 7.15 40.28
N CYS A 563 -110.77 6.66 39.05
CA CYS A 563 -111.84 6.63 38.03
C CYS A 563 -113.02 5.73 38.42
N ALA A 564 -112.77 4.55 38.99
CA ALA A 564 -113.83 3.69 39.51
C ALA A 564 -114.64 4.38 40.62
N LYS A 565 -113.96 5.16 41.47
CA LYS A 565 -114.59 5.99 42.49
C LYS A 565 -115.34 7.19 41.91
N LEU A 566 -114.79 7.83 40.88
CA LEU A 566 -115.49 8.89 40.16
C LEU A 566 -116.81 8.36 39.56
N ALA A 567 -116.84 7.14 39.03
CA ALA A 567 -118.06 6.52 38.54
C ALA A 567 -119.08 6.18 39.66
N GLN A 568 -118.62 5.87 40.88
CA GLN A 568 -119.53 5.75 42.04
C GLN A 568 -120.15 7.10 42.37
N TRP A 569 -119.34 8.16 42.40
CA TRP A 569 -119.82 9.53 42.59
C TRP A 569 -120.75 10.00 41.47
N GLU A 570 -120.50 9.61 40.22
CA GLU A 570 -121.39 9.85 39.08
C GLU A 570 -122.71 9.09 39.23
N ASN A 571 -122.75 7.90 39.83
CA ASN A 571 -124.02 7.22 40.10
C ASN A 571 -124.79 7.81 41.29
N GLU A 572 -124.07 8.32 42.29
CA GLU A 572 -124.68 8.92 43.49
C GLU A 572 -125.12 10.37 43.28
N PHE A 573 -124.41 11.12 42.43
CA PHE A 573 -124.55 12.57 42.24
C PHE A 573 -124.57 13.02 40.77
N GLY A 574 -124.33 12.13 39.80
CA GLY A 574 -124.31 12.46 38.38
C GLY A 574 -125.72 12.47 37.78
N SER A 575 -126.06 13.60 37.18
CA SER A 575 -127.28 13.80 36.40
C SER A 575 -126.96 13.53 34.92
N PRO A 576 -127.82 12.87 34.13
CA PRO A 576 -127.57 12.75 32.70
C PRO A 576 -127.59 14.16 32.09
N PHE A 577 -126.46 14.58 31.55
CA PHE A 577 -126.40 15.68 30.58
C PHE A 577 -126.46 15.10 29.16
#